data_AF-F1A3J2-F1
#
_entry.id   AF-F1A3J2-F1
#
_cell.length_a   1.000
_cell.length_b   1.000
_cell.length_c   1.000
_cell.angle_alpha   90.00
_cell.angle_beta   90.00
_cell.angle_gamma   90.00
#
_symmetry.space_group_name_H-M   'P 1'
#
loop_
_entity.id
_entity.type
_entity.pdbx_description
1 polymer ?
#
loop_
_entity_poly.entity_id
_entity_poly.type
_entity_poly.pdbx_seq_one_letter_code
_entity_poly.pdbx_strand_id
1 'polypeptide(L)'
;MLLLETHNRILYDEVISHFNSDRRVNNVFADFDGVKFNVFTAEDKSTLTVSMSIKAAADLMKHGGAPLLKSIYGEMLQARPEPGYDVTLVIPTSFSGNKEELAKKVSLLKRHLVAAPFLMVFEGIEAKKPLPDIISIDYRSDESFYLKPQGDNVTVIFDIAFKDADDVVLSKIFLQVNIL
;
A
#
# COMPACT_ATOMS: atom_id res chain seq x y z
N MET A 1 -21.75 3.35 -1.23
CA MET A 1 -20.69 3.20 -0.21
C MET A 1 -20.12 4.60 0.04
N LEU A 2 -20.19 5.13 1.27
CA LEU A 2 -19.74 6.51 1.57
C LEU A 2 -18.22 6.59 1.83
N LEU A 3 -17.67 5.63 2.58
CA LEU A 3 -16.23 5.50 2.80
C LEU A 3 -15.64 4.48 1.83
N LEU A 4 -14.49 4.77 1.23
CA LEU A 4 -13.82 3.83 0.34
C LEU A 4 -13.37 2.57 1.11
N GLU A 5 -13.47 1.41 0.45
CA GLU A 5 -12.88 0.18 0.95
C GLU A 5 -11.34 0.31 0.97
N THR A 6 -10.72 -0.18 2.03
CA THR A 6 -9.26 -0.03 2.24
C THR A 6 -8.42 -1.15 1.65
N HIS A 7 -9.06 -2.22 1.17
CA HIS A 7 -8.40 -3.38 0.58
C HIS A 7 -8.77 -3.52 -0.89
N ASN A 8 -7.86 -4.08 -1.68
CA ASN A 8 -8.11 -4.34 -3.08
C ASN A 8 -8.92 -5.65 -3.23
N ARG A 9 -10.19 -5.51 -3.64
CA ARG A 9 -11.11 -6.66 -3.78
C ARG A 9 -10.66 -7.67 -4.84
N ILE A 10 -10.12 -7.20 -5.97
CA ILE A 10 -9.59 -8.08 -7.02
C ILE A 10 -8.47 -8.93 -6.45
N LEU A 11 -7.50 -8.30 -5.77
CA LEU A 11 -6.37 -9.01 -5.16
C LEU A 11 -6.84 -10.02 -4.10
N TYR A 12 -7.85 -9.69 -3.30
CA TYR A 12 -8.45 -10.63 -2.35
C TYR A 12 -8.99 -11.87 -3.08
N ASP A 13 -9.82 -11.67 -4.09
CA ASP A 13 -10.48 -12.74 -4.85
C ASP A 13 -9.47 -13.63 -5.59
N GLU A 14 -8.38 -13.06 -6.11
CA GLU A 14 -7.30 -13.82 -6.76
C GLU A 14 -6.52 -14.68 -5.76
N VAL A 15 -6.24 -14.18 -4.56
CA VAL A 15 -5.56 -14.98 -3.52
C VAL A 15 -6.47 -16.11 -3.03
N ILE A 16 -7.77 -15.89 -2.88
CA ILE A 16 -8.72 -16.96 -2.57
C ILE A 16 -8.77 -17.99 -3.71
N SER A 17 -8.81 -17.53 -4.95
CA SER A 17 -8.86 -18.39 -6.14
C SER A 17 -7.64 -19.30 -6.24
N HIS A 18 -6.47 -18.82 -5.83
CA HIS A 18 -5.25 -19.62 -5.75
C HIS A 18 -5.38 -20.84 -4.83
N PHE A 19 -6.14 -20.75 -3.74
CA PHE A 19 -6.29 -21.85 -2.78
C PHE A 19 -7.49 -22.76 -3.05
N ASN A 20 -8.50 -22.27 -3.76
CA ASN A 20 -9.80 -22.94 -3.88
C ASN A 20 -10.09 -23.47 -5.29
N SER A 21 -9.27 -23.15 -6.29
CA SER A 21 -9.56 -23.49 -7.68
C SER A 21 -8.40 -24.20 -8.38
N ASP A 22 -8.73 -25.07 -9.33
CA ASP A 22 -7.77 -25.61 -10.29
C ASP A 22 -7.35 -24.59 -11.37
N ARG A 23 -7.99 -23.42 -11.37
CA ARG A 23 -7.76 -22.34 -12.32
C ARG A 23 -6.46 -21.62 -11.97
N ARG A 24 -5.60 -21.42 -12.97
CA ARG A 24 -4.44 -20.55 -12.83
C ARG A 24 -4.88 -19.09 -12.80
N VAL A 25 -4.35 -18.36 -11.83
CA VAL A 25 -4.41 -16.91 -11.80
C VAL A 25 -3.41 -16.35 -12.81
N ASN A 26 -3.82 -15.36 -13.59
CA ASN A 26 -2.96 -14.56 -14.46
C ASN A 26 -3.70 -13.27 -14.78
N ASN A 27 -3.47 -12.24 -13.97
CA ASN A 27 -4.24 -11.01 -14.01
C ASN A 27 -3.35 -9.79 -13.72
N VAL A 28 -3.56 -8.73 -14.50
CA VAL A 28 -2.90 -7.42 -14.33
C VAL A 28 -3.99 -6.39 -14.18
N PHE A 29 -3.97 -5.64 -13.09
CA PHE A 29 -5.00 -4.65 -12.77
C PHE A 29 -4.43 -3.46 -12.01
N ALA A 30 -5.20 -2.38 -11.96
CA ALA A 30 -4.81 -1.14 -11.31
C ALA A 30 -5.51 -0.96 -9.94
N ASP A 31 -4.98 -0.02 -9.16
CA ASP A 31 -5.59 0.53 -7.96
C ASP A 31 -5.41 2.07 -8.02
N PHE A 32 -5.96 2.81 -7.05
CA PHE A 32 -5.79 4.26 -6.95
C PHE A 32 -4.31 4.65 -6.90
N ASP A 33 -4.02 5.93 -7.19
CA ASP A 33 -2.67 6.52 -7.12
C ASP A 33 -1.66 5.94 -8.11
N GLY A 34 -2.16 5.42 -9.24
CA GLY A 34 -1.32 4.86 -10.30
C GLY A 34 -0.67 3.53 -9.93
N VAL A 35 -1.20 2.84 -8.90
CA VAL A 35 -0.70 1.53 -8.50
C VAL A 35 -1.11 0.47 -9.52
N LYS A 36 -0.20 -0.45 -9.82
CA LYS A 36 -0.42 -1.58 -10.72
C LYS A 36 -0.04 -2.88 -10.02
N PHE A 37 -0.91 -3.89 -10.12
CA PHE A 37 -0.64 -5.25 -9.68
C PHE A 37 -0.41 -6.17 -10.89
N ASN A 38 0.50 -7.13 -10.73
CA ASN A 38 0.61 -8.32 -11.56
C ASN A 38 0.51 -9.54 -10.65
N VAL A 39 -0.46 -10.40 -10.92
CA VAL A 39 -0.75 -11.57 -10.09
C VAL A 39 -0.83 -12.79 -10.98
N PHE A 40 -0.01 -13.80 -10.71
CA PHE A 40 -0.01 -15.02 -11.50
C PHE A 40 0.40 -16.24 -10.70
N THR A 41 -0.16 -17.39 -11.06
CA THR A 41 0.20 -18.70 -10.52
C THR A 41 1.41 -19.26 -11.28
N ALA A 42 2.38 -19.82 -10.56
CA ALA A 42 3.53 -20.50 -11.15
C ALA A 42 3.11 -21.70 -12.04
N GLU A 43 3.99 -22.11 -12.96
CA GLU A 43 3.68 -23.20 -13.90
C GLU A 43 3.40 -24.54 -13.20
N ASP A 44 4.15 -24.86 -12.16
CA ASP A 44 3.95 -26.04 -11.32
C ASP A 44 2.74 -25.90 -10.36
N LYS A 45 2.04 -24.76 -10.40
CA LYS A 45 0.95 -24.38 -9.48
C LYS A 45 1.35 -24.35 -8.00
N SER A 46 2.65 -24.35 -7.68
CA SER A 46 3.10 -24.40 -6.28
C SER A 46 2.96 -23.07 -5.55
N THR A 47 2.90 -21.95 -6.28
CA THR A 47 2.90 -20.61 -5.72
C THR A 47 2.05 -19.62 -6.51
N LEU A 48 1.57 -18.59 -5.81
CA LEU A 48 1.03 -17.35 -6.38
C LEU A 48 2.05 -16.24 -6.21
N THR A 49 2.42 -15.59 -7.30
CA THR A 49 3.21 -14.36 -7.28
C THR A 49 2.27 -13.16 -7.30
N VAL A 50 2.49 -12.21 -6.38
CA VAL A 50 1.79 -10.93 -6.30
C VAL A 50 2.84 -9.83 -6.34
N SER A 51 2.91 -9.11 -7.45
CA SER A 51 3.83 -7.98 -7.62
C SER A 51 3.06 -6.67 -7.71
N MET A 52 3.52 -5.67 -6.97
CA MET A 52 2.94 -4.32 -6.92
C MET A 52 3.96 -3.30 -7.39
N SER A 53 3.54 -2.42 -8.30
CA SER A 53 4.27 -1.21 -8.64
C SER A 53 3.54 0.02 -8.10
N ILE A 54 4.30 0.94 -7.50
CA ILE A 54 3.83 2.19 -6.91
C ILE A 54 4.90 3.26 -7.05
N LYS A 55 4.53 4.44 -7.57
CA LYS A 55 5.47 5.54 -7.86
C LYS A 55 6.38 5.89 -6.66
N ALA A 56 5.79 6.01 -5.48
CA ALA A 56 6.47 6.41 -4.25
C ALA A 56 7.22 5.27 -3.54
N ALA A 57 7.44 4.11 -4.17
CA ALA A 57 8.01 2.94 -3.49
C ALA A 57 9.36 3.24 -2.82
N ALA A 58 10.25 3.97 -3.50
CA ALA A 58 11.58 4.28 -2.99
C ALA A 58 11.51 5.05 -1.67
N ASP A 59 10.70 6.11 -1.61
CA ASP A 59 10.55 6.92 -0.40
C ASP A 59 9.80 6.16 0.70
N LEU A 60 8.74 5.43 0.37
CA LEU A 60 8.02 4.59 1.33
C LEU A 60 8.93 3.53 1.96
N MET A 61 9.77 2.86 1.15
CA MET A 61 10.73 1.86 1.62
C MET A 61 11.80 2.48 2.52
N LYS A 62 12.34 3.63 2.11
CA LYS A 62 13.30 4.43 2.91
C LYS A 62 12.71 4.84 4.25
N HIS A 63 11.42 5.19 4.27
CA HIS A 63 10.69 5.65 5.45
C HIS A 63 9.91 4.51 6.12
N GLY A 64 10.56 3.36 6.32
CA GLY A 64 10.07 2.28 7.19
C GLY A 64 9.36 1.14 6.47
N GLY A 65 9.15 1.26 5.15
CA GLY A 65 8.44 0.25 4.36
C GLY A 65 9.14 -1.11 4.37
N ALA A 66 10.47 -1.13 4.22
CA ALA A 66 11.23 -2.38 4.19
C ALA A 66 11.09 -3.22 5.48
N PRO A 67 11.37 -2.69 6.69
CA PRO A 67 11.19 -3.46 7.92
C PRO A 67 9.72 -3.80 8.21
N LEU A 68 8.78 -2.91 7.89
CA LEU A 68 7.35 -3.16 8.11
C LEU A 68 6.81 -4.27 7.21
N LEU A 69 7.10 -4.24 5.91
CA LEU A 69 6.67 -5.31 5.01
C LEU A 69 7.30 -6.64 5.41
N LYS A 70 8.56 -6.64 5.84
CA LYS A 70 9.23 -7.85 6.33
C LYS A 70 8.55 -8.41 7.57
N SER A 71 8.12 -7.57 8.51
CA SER A 71 7.42 -8.04 9.72
C SER A 71 6.02 -8.59 9.43
N ILE A 72 5.30 -8.05 8.43
CA ILE A 72 3.94 -8.48 8.07
C ILE A 72 3.94 -9.77 7.23
N TYR A 73 4.85 -9.88 6.27
CA TYR A 73 4.84 -10.92 5.24
C TYR A 73 5.95 -11.97 5.41
N GLY A 74 6.96 -11.71 6.23
CA GLY A 74 7.99 -12.69 6.58
C GLY A 74 8.73 -13.23 5.36
N GLU A 75 8.66 -14.54 5.17
CA GLU A 75 9.32 -15.25 4.06
C GLU A 75 8.60 -15.08 2.71
N MET A 76 7.32 -14.70 2.72
CA MET A 76 6.59 -14.45 1.47
C MET A 76 7.14 -13.22 0.73
N LEU A 77 7.70 -12.24 1.45
CA LEU A 77 8.30 -11.06 0.83
C LEU A 77 9.63 -11.40 0.16
N GLN A 78 9.71 -11.19 -1.14
CA GLN A 78 10.92 -11.41 -1.91
C GLN A 78 11.97 -10.31 -1.66
N ALA A 79 13.23 -10.71 -1.51
CA ALA A 79 14.35 -9.77 -1.38
C ALA A 79 14.59 -8.95 -2.65
N ARG A 80 14.30 -9.55 -3.82
CA ARG A 80 14.35 -8.90 -5.12
C ARG A 80 12.95 -8.94 -5.75
N PRO A 81 12.30 -7.79 -5.98
CA PRO A 81 11.03 -7.73 -6.68
C PRO A 81 11.12 -8.24 -8.13
N GLU A 82 9.97 -8.59 -8.70
CA GLU A 82 9.80 -8.84 -10.13
C GLU A 82 10.26 -7.62 -10.94
N PRO A 83 10.97 -7.80 -12.07
CA PRO A 83 11.38 -6.69 -12.92
C PRO A 83 10.20 -5.79 -13.33
N GLY A 84 10.33 -4.49 -13.08
CA GLY A 84 9.27 -3.51 -13.37
C GLY A 84 8.23 -3.36 -12.26
N TYR A 85 8.45 -3.97 -11.10
CA TYR A 85 7.65 -3.85 -9.89
C TYR A 85 8.54 -3.51 -8.69
N ASP A 86 7.90 -3.02 -7.62
CA ASP A 86 8.59 -2.46 -6.46
C ASP A 86 8.52 -3.38 -5.24
N VAL A 87 7.48 -4.20 -5.15
CA VAL A 87 7.28 -5.20 -4.09
C VAL A 87 6.75 -6.48 -4.71
N THR A 88 7.30 -7.63 -4.34
CA THR A 88 6.79 -8.93 -4.75
C THR A 88 6.62 -9.85 -3.55
N LEU A 89 5.43 -10.45 -3.45
CA LEU A 89 5.11 -11.52 -2.53
C LEU A 89 4.99 -12.84 -3.31
N VAL A 90 5.51 -13.91 -2.74
CA VAL A 90 5.32 -15.29 -3.21
C VAL A 90 4.59 -16.06 -2.14
N ILE A 91 3.38 -16.49 -2.46
CA ILE A 91 2.49 -17.19 -1.54
C ILE A 91 2.48 -18.66 -1.94
N PRO A 92 2.91 -19.59 -1.08
CA PRO A 92 2.91 -21.00 -1.41
C PRO A 92 1.52 -21.64 -1.21
N THR A 93 1.14 -22.60 -2.05
CA THR A 93 -0.07 -23.42 -1.87
C THR A 93 -0.02 -24.26 -0.61
N SER A 94 1.19 -24.55 -0.10
CA SER A 94 1.42 -25.25 1.16
C SER A 94 1.15 -24.40 2.41
N PHE A 95 0.77 -23.13 2.26
CA PHE A 95 0.36 -22.29 3.39
C PHE A 95 -0.79 -22.96 4.17
N SER A 96 -0.54 -23.26 5.44
CA SER A 96 -1.42 -24.04 6.31
C SER A 96 -2.29 -23.20 7.25
N GLY A 97 -2.11 -21.88 7.24
CA GLY A 97 -2.89 -20.95 8.07
C GLY A 97 -4.27 -20.64 7.47
N ASN A 98 -4.94 -19.65 8.08
CA ASN A 98 -6.23 -19.15 7.61
C ASN A 98 -6.06 -18.42 6.26
N LYS A 99 -6.68 -18.97 5.21
CA LYS A 99 -6.55 -18.49 3.82
C LYS A 99 -7.31 -17.19 3.59
N GLU A 100 -8.49 -17.02 4.19
CA GLU A 100 -9.25 -15.76 4.13
C GLU A 100 -8.52 -14.62 4.84
N GLU A 101 -7.91 -14.88 6.00
CA GLU A 101 -7.09 -13.90 6.70
C GLU A 101 -5.84 -13.53 5.89
N LEU A 102 -5.18 -14.51 5.26
CA LEU A 102 -4.07 -14.25 4.37
C LEU A 102 -4.49 -13.42 3.15
N ALA A 103 -5.59 -13.79 2.49
CA ALA A 103 -6.13 -13.04 1.36
C ALA A 103 -6.45 -11.59 1.77
N LYS A 104 -7.06 -11.40 2.95
CA LYS A 104 -7.31 -10.06 3.48
C LYS A 104 -6.02 -9.29 3.74
N LYS A 105 -5.03 -9.92 4.37
CA LYS A 105 -3.71 -9.32 4.63
C LYS A 105 -2.98 -8.94 3.35
N VAL A 106 -3.02 -9.78 2.32
CA VAL A 106 -2.37 -9.52 1.02
C VAL A 106 -3.11 -8.42 0.27
N SER A 107 -4.44 -8.40 0.30
CA SER A 107 -5.25 -7.34 -0.32
C SER A 107 -5.02 -5.93 0.26
N LEU A 108 -4.34 -5.84 1.41
CA LEU A 108 -3.94 -4.59 2.06
C LEU A 108 -2.49 -4.17 1.74
N LEU A 109 -1.81 -4.83 0.79
CA LEU A 109 -0.38 -4.60 0.49
C LEU A 109 -0.03 -3.12 0.26
N LYS A 110 -0.81 -2.42 -0.57
CA LYS A 110 -0.66 -0.97 -0.79
C LYS A 110 -0.73 -0.20 0.53
N ARG A 111 -1.77 -0.46 1.34
CA ARG A 111 -1.99 0.20 2.63
C ARG A 111 -0.83 -0.05 3.58
N HIS A 112 -0.34 -1.28 3.67
CA HIS A 112 0.78 -1.60 4.55
C HIS A 112 2.04 -0.82 4.19
N LEU A 113 2.36 -0.70 2.90
CA LEU A 113 3.52 0.08 2.47
C LEU A 113 3.32 1.59 2.71
N VAL A 114 2.15 2.14 2.38
CA VAL A 114 1.84 3.58 2.57
C VAL A 114 1.77 3.97 4.05
N ALA A 115 1.37 3.04 4.94
CA ALA A 115 1.34 3.28 6.38
C ALA A 115 2.73 3.39 7.02
N ALA A 116 3.79 2.93 6.34
CA ALA A 116 5.11 2.79 6.96
C ALA A 116 5.72 4.10 7.50
N PRO A 117 5.68 5.22 6.76
CA PRO A 117 6.20 6.49 7.28
C PRO A 117 5.43 6.98 8.51
N PHE A 118 4.11 6.74 8.55
CA PHE A 118 3.27 7.12 9.69
C PHE A 118 3.65 6.33 10.94
N LEU A 119 3.74 5.01 10.83
CA LEU A 119 4.12 4.14 11.94
C LEU A 119 5.54 4.46 12.44
N MET A 120 6.49 4.66 11.54
CA MET A 120 7.85 5.10 11.89
C MET A 120 7.83 6.39 12.72
N VAL A 121 7.06 7.39 12.29
CA VAL A 121 6.96 8.67 13.00
C VAL A 121 6.31 8.47 14.37
N PHE A 122 5.21 7.72 14.46
CA PHE A 122 4.50 7.49 15.72
C PHE A 122 5.38 6.75 16.74
N GLU A 123 6.07 5.69 16.31
CA GLU A 123 7.03 4.96 17.14
C GLU A 123 8.21 5.85 17.56
N GLY A 124 8.66 6.75 16.69
CA GLY A 124 9.71 7.70 17.00
C GLY A 124 9.31 8.72 18.06
N ILE A 125 8.08 9.23 17.99
CA ILE A 125 7.51 10.14 19.01
C ILE A 125 7.41 9.42 20.35
N GLU A 126 6.79 8.24 20.38
CA GLU A 126 6.61 7.45 21.61
C GLU A 126 7.95 7.11 22.27
N ALA A 127 8.94 6.71 21.47
CA ALA A 127 10.27 6.36 21.95
C ALA A 127 11.20 7.58 22.17
N LYS A 128 10.70 8.82 21.96
CA LYS A 128 11.48 10.07 22.02
C LYS A 128 12.77 10.02 21.19
N LYS A 129 12.70 9.37 20.03
CA LYS A 129 13.82 9.25 19.09
C LYS A 129 13.91 10.50 18.21
N PRO A 130 15.11 10.87 17.74
CA PRO A 130 15.25 11.89 16.71
C PRO A 130 14.47 11.48 15.46
N LEU A 131 13.65 12.40 14.96
CA LEU A 131 12.85 12.24 13.75
C LEU A 131 13.27 13.27 12.69
N PRO A 132 13.07 12.99 11.39
CA PRO A 132 13.18 14.00 10.35
C PRO A 132 12.23 15.17 10.62
N ASP A 133 12.66 16.39 10.27
CA ASP A 133 11.81 17.58 10.38
C ASP A 133 10.57 17.47 9.47
N ILE A 134 10.78 17.04 8.21
CA ILE A 134 9.70 16.77 7.26
C ILE A 134 10.03 15.48 6.49
N ILE A 135 9.02 14.62 6.33
CA ILE A 135 9.02 13.52 5.37
C ILE A 135 8.09 13.92 4.24
N SER A 136 8.54 13.82 2.99
CA SER A 136 7.76 14.12 1.79
C SER A 136 7.63 12.86 0.96
N ILE A 137 6.42 12.57 0.46
CA ILE A 137 6.10 11.39 -0.34
C ILE A 137 5.31 11.83 -1.57
N ASP A 138 5.93 11.73 -2.74
CA ASP A 138 5.32 12.04 -4.04
C ASP A 138 4.52 10.85 -4.57
N TYR A 139 3.31 10.67 -4.02
CA TYR A 139 2.48 9.49 -4.29
C TYR A 139 1.84 9.51 -5.69
N ARG A 140 1.70 10.69 -6.32
CA ARG A 140 1.33 10.86 -7.74
C ARG A 140 2.31 11.83 -8.41
N SER A 141 2.13 12.07 -9.71
CA SER A 141 3.06 12.93 -10.47
C SER A 141 2.95 14.42 -10.15
N ASP A 142 1.80 14.84 -9.65
CA ASP A 142 1.41 16.22 -9.38
C ASP A 142 0.81 16.37 -7.97
N GLU A 143 0.96 15.36 -7.11
CA GLU A 143 0.44 15.35 -5.75
C GLU A 143 1.44 14.70 -4.79
N SER A 144 1.53 15.26 -3.59
CA SER A 144 2.45 14.81 -2.55
C SER A 144 1.76 14.86 -1.19
N PHE A 145 2.22 14.04 -0.25
CA PHE A 145 1.87 14.25 1.15
C PHE A 145 3.12 14.43 2.01
N TYR A 146 2.95 15.17 3.10
CA TYR A 146 4.02 15.54 4.01
C TYR A 146 3.67 15.12 5.43
N LEU A 147 4.64 14.56 6.15
CA LEU A 147 4.56 14.31 7.58
C LEU A 147 5.53 15.24 8.29
N LYS A 148 5.00 16.04 9.21
CA LYS A 148 5.78 16.94 10.05
C LYS A 148 5.55 16.58 11.53
N PRO A 149 6.48 15.86 12.16
CA PRO A 149 6.46 15.63 13.60
C PRO A 149 6.71 16.94 14.36
N GLN A 150 5.92 17.25 15.38
CA GLN A 150 6.08 18.44 16.21
C GLN A 150 5.70 18.15 17.67
N GLY A 151 6.73 17.96 18.52
CA GLY A 151 6.52 17.51 19.89
C GLY A 151 5.83 16.14 19.90
N ASP A 152 4.69 16.07 20.58
CA ASP A 152 3.87 14.85 20.67
C ASP A 152 2.82 14.73 19.54
N ASN A 153 2.80 15.67 18.59
CA ASN A 153 1.84 15.71 17.49
C ASN A 153 2.50 15.43 16.15
N VAL A 154 1.69 15.01 15.16
CA VAL A 154 2.10 14.89 13.76
C VAL A 154 1.12 15.68 12.91
N THR A 155 1.62 16.60 12.09
CA THR A 155 0.83 17.24 11.04
C THR A 155 1.00 16.46 9.75
N VAL A 156 -0.12 16.06 9.15
CA VAL A 156 -0.17 15.43 7.83
C VAL A 156 -0.75 16.44 6.85
N ILE A 157 -0.02 16.77 5.79
CA ILE A 157 -0.44 17.74 4.77
C ILE A 157 -0.56 16.99 3.45
N PHE A 158 -1.71 17.05 2.80
CA PHE A 158 -1.90 16.55 1.44
C PHE A 158 -1.92 17.74 0.48
N ASP A 159 -1.00 17.74 -0.47
CA ASP A 159 -0.97 18.65 -1.60
C ASP A 159 -1.65 17.96 -2.78
N ILE A 160 -2.90 18.34 -3.03
CA ILE A 160 -3.80 17.70 -3.99
C ILE A 160 -4.04 18.66 -5.16
N ALA A 161 -3.80 18.19 -6.37
CA ALA A 161 -4.04 18.92 -7.60
C ALA A 161 -5.43 18.61 -8.18
N PHE A 162 -6.24 19.66 -8.40
CA PHE A 162 -7.50 19.57 -9.13
C PHE A 162 -7.31 20.05 -10.57
N LYS A 163 -7.63 19.20 -11.54
CA LYS A 163 -7.46 19.52 -12.97
C LYS A 163 -8.62 20.34 -13.53
N ASP A 164 -9.82 20.13 -13.01
CA ASP A 164 -11.02 20.83 -13.42
C ASP A 164 -11.29 22.02 -12.48
N ALA A 165 -11.69 23.17 -13.04
CA ALA A 165 -12.04 24.35 -12.26
C ALA A 165 -13.31 24.13 -11.42
N ASP A 166 -14.24 23.32 -11.90
CA ASP A 166 -15.46 22.98 -11.15
C ASP A 166 -15.12 22.10 -9.94
N ASP A 167 -14.17 21.17 -10.07
CA ASP A 167 -13.66 20.36 -8.96
C ASP A 167 -12.98 21.21 -7.88
N VAL A 168 -12.33 22.32 -8.26
CA VAL A 168 -11.76 23.30 -7.31
C VAL A 168 -12.87 23.98 -6.50
N VAL A 169 -14.01 24.29 -7.11
CA VAL A 169 -15.14 24.90 -6.41
C VAL A 169 -15.79 23.89 -5.47
N LEU A 170 -16.04 22.67 -5.96
CA LEU A 170 -16.63 21.60 -5.15
C LEU A 170 -15.72 21.24 -3.96
N SER A 171 -14.41 21.11 -4.16
CA SER A 171 -13.47 20.77 -3.08
C SER A 171 -13.47 21.78 -1.96
N LYS A 172 -13.58 23.09 -2.27
CA LYS A 172 -13.71 24.15 -1.25
C LYS A 172 -14.95 23.95 -0.37
N ILE A 173 -16.08 23.58 -0.97
CA ILE A 173 -17.32 23.31 -0.23
C ILE A 173 -17.11 22.12 0.72
N PHE A 174 -16.55 21.00 0.22
CA PHE A 174 -16.27 19.82 1.05
C PHE A 174 -15.28 20.09 2.18
N LEU A 175 -14.23 20.87 1.93
CA LEU A 175 -13.22 21.20 2.94
C LEU A 175 -13.75 22.19 3.98
N GLN A 176 -14.63 23.13 3.60
CA GLN A 176 -15.21 24.08 4.54
C GLN A 176 -16.22 23.44 5.49
N VAL A 177 -16.99 22.44 5.02
CA VAL A 177 -17.96 21.70 5.86
C VAL A 177 -17.28 20.88 6.95
N ASN A 178 -16.04 20.41 6.72
CA ASN A 178 -15.27 19.65 7.71
C ASN A 178 -14.59 20.52 8.78
N ILE A 179 -14.79 21.84 8.77
CA ILE A 179 -14.20 22.80 9.75
C ILE A 179 -15.25 23.31 10.76
N LEU A 180 -16.52 22.89 10.64
CA LEU A 180 -17.60 23.18 11.60
C LEU A 180 -18.00 21.91 12.37
#